data_AF-A0A087YKN4-F1
#
_entry.id   AF-A0A087YKN4-F1
#
_cell.length_a   1.000
_cell.length_b   1.000
_cell.length_c   1.000
_cell.angle_alpha   90.00
_cell.angle_beta   90.00
_cell.angle_gamma   90.00
#
_symmetry.space_group_name_H-M   'P 1'
#
loop_
_entity.id
_entity.type
_entity.pdbx_description
1 polymer ?
#
loop_
_entity_poly.entity_id
_entity_poly.type
_entity_poly.pdbx_seq_one_letter_code
_entity_poly.pdbx_strand_id
1 'polypeptide(L)'
;MLSVLGRSLISRRLTDSVGRSVGTMAEALAKIPDVEIDPEGTFKYILLRVKVKDGDAQKDVVRGTKSAEYHNHIFEKVSPALEALGMECKCLGGGKIEHNNKDKKIRVFGESTAFGKADHSVSVEKLKTVFGDYEVTWSDDKK
;
A
#
# COMPACT_ATOMS: atom_id res chain seq x y z
N MET A 1 57.73 2.88 -53.43
CA MET A 1 56.43 3.41 -53.89
C MET A 1 55.43 3.17 -52.77
N LEU A 2 55.24 4.15 -51.88
CA LEU A 2 54.27 5.25 -51.94
C LEU A 2 52.88 4.85 -51.44
N SER A 3 52.40 5.65 -50.49
CA SER A 3 51.00 5.93 -50.15
C SER A 3 50.28 5.07 -49.11
N VAL A 4 49.45 5.62 -48.22
CA VAL A 4 49.13 7.00 -47.77
C VAL A 4 48.35 6.81 -46.45
N LEU A 5 48.48 7.78 -45.55
CA LEU A 5 47.71 7.95 -44.31
C LEU A 5 46.19 7.82 -44.49
N GLY A 6 45.53 7.27 -43.46
CA GLY A 6 44.09 7.46 -43.22
C GLY A 6 43.76 7.33 -41.74
N ARG A 7 43.78 8.47 -41.01
CA ARG A 7 43.23 8.57 -39.66
C ARG A 7 41.70 8.63 -39.75
N SER A 8 41.00 7.89 -38.89
CA SER A 8 39.70 8.33 -38.40
C SER A 8 39.48 7.79 -36.99
N LEU A 9 39.56 8.71 -36.03
CA LEU A 9 38.97 8.61 -34.70
C LEU A 9 37.45 8.50 -34.89
N ILE A 10 36.75 7.62 -34.19
CA ILE A 10 35.41 7.91 -33.63
C ILE A 10 35.00 6.77 -32.68
N SER A 11 34.88 7.18 -31.42
CA SER A 11 33.88 6.79 -30.43
C SER A 11 33.88 5.38 -29.83
N ARG A 12 34.36 5.35 -28.58
CA ARG A 12 33.87 4.46 -27.53
C ARG A 12 32.34 4.42 -27.56
N ARG A 13 31.75 3.24 -27.72
CA ARG A 13 30.50 2.91 -27.01
C ARG A 13 30.83 1.96 -25.87
N LEU A 14 31.08 2.57 -24.72
CA LEU A 14 30.64 1.99 -23.47
C LEU A 14 29.12 2.19 -23.45
N THR A 15 28.38 1.10 -23.44
CA THR A 15 27.09 1.09 -22.75
C THR A 15 27.22 0.05 -21.65
N ASP A 16 27.87 0.46 -20.58
CA ASP A 16 27.35 0.16 -19.25
C ASP A 16 25.87 0.58 -19.24
N SER A 17 24.97 -0.34 -18.95
CA SER A 17 24.08 -0.12 -17.81
C SER A 17 23.18 -1.34 -17.59
N VAL A 18 23.52 -2.00 -16.48
CA VAL A 18 22.60 -2.39 -15.42
C VAL A 18 21.47 -3.33 -15.86
N GLY A 19 21.68 -4.61 -15.53
CA GLY A 19 20.58 -5.55 -15.37
C GLY A 19 19.48 -4.87 -14.58
N ARG A 20 18.33 -4.67 -15.24
CA ARG A 20 17.12 -4.23 -14.59
C ARG A 20 16.79 -5.33 -13.60
N SER A 21 17.12 -5.10 -12.33
CA SER A 21 16.70 -5.95 -11.23
C SER A 21 15.18 -5.94 -11.24
N VAL A 22 14.60 -6.92 -11.93
CA VAL A 22 13.24 -7.34 -11.66
C VAL A 22 13.33 -7.99 -10.28
N GLY A 23 13.38 -7.15 -9.23
CA GLY A 23 12.87 -7.59 -7.94
C GLY A 23 11.50 -8.13 -8.26
N THR A 24 11.29 -9.41 -7.95
CA THR A 24 10.08 -10.13 -8.35
C THR A 24 8.85 -9.30 -7.96
N MET A 25 7.78 -9.35 -8.75
CA MET A 25 6.57 -8.55 -8.47
C MET A 25 6.06 -8.77 -7.02
N ALA A 26 6.34 -9.96 -6.46
CA ALA A 26 6.13 -10.30 -5.06
C ALA A 26 6.99 -9.47 -4.08
N GLU A 27 8.27 -9.24 -4.36
CA GLU A 27 9.15 -8.36 -3.56
C GLU A 27 8.68 -6.90 -3.58
N ALA A 28 8.11 -6.43 -4.70
CA ALA A 28 7.55 -5.08 -4.76
C ALA A 28 6.36 -4.95 -3.79
N LEU A 29 5.44 -5.92 -3.80
CA LEU A 29 4.29 -5.97 -2.87
C LEU A 29 4.73 -6.14 -1.40
N ALA A 30 5.82 -6.86 -1.15
CA ALA A 30 6.36 -7.06 0.20
C ALA A 30 6.86 -5.75 0.84
N LYS A 31 7.29 -4.76 0.03
CA LYS A 31 7.72 -3.44 0.53
C LYS A 31 6.57 -2.58 1.05
N ILE A 32 5.34 -2.89 0.67
CA ILE A 32 4.17 -2.14 1.13
C ILE A 32 3.77 -2.68 2.50
N PRO A 33 3.64 -1.82 3.54
CA PRO A 33 3.15 -2.30 4.83
C PRO A 33 1.71 -2.79 4.70
N ASP A 34 1.41 -3.97 5.26
CA ASP A 34 0.06 -4.54 5.29
C ASP A 34 -0.92 -3.65 6.07
N VAL A 35 -0.44 -2.95 7.10
CA VAL A 35 -1.23 -2.02 7.90
C VAL A 35 -0.45 -0.74 8.12
N GLU A 36 -1.10 0.40 7.89
CA GLU A 36 -0.60 1.71 8.30
C GLU A 36 -1.76 2.50 8.90
N ILE A 37 -1.73 2.63 10.24
CA ILE A 37 -2.77 3.31 11.02
C ILE A 37 -2.14 4.25 12.04
N ASP A 38 -2.86 5.30 12.43
CA ASP A 38 -2.43 6.17 13.53
C ASP A 38 -2.32 5.37 14.85
N PRO A 39 -1.37 5.72 15.73
CA PRO A 39 -1.01 4.90 16.90
C PRO A 39 -2.04 4.90 18.04
N GLU A 40 -3.04 5.78 17.99
CA GLU A 40 -4.12 5.83 18.99
C GLU A 40 -5.32 6.61 18.43
N GLY A 41 -6.45 6.64 19.14
CA GLY A 41 -7.67 7.40 18.85
C GLY A 41 -8.62 6.75 17.83
N THR A 42 -9.69 7.46 17.48
CA THR A 42 -10.74 6.96 16.58
C THR A 42 -10.72 7.70 15.25
N PHE A 43 -10.59 6.95 14.16
CA PHE A 43 -10.39 7.50 12.82
C PHE A 43 -11.00 6.63 11.73
N LYS A 44 -11.12 7.19 10.53
CA LYS A 44 -11.61 6.47 9.35
C LYS A 44 -10.52 5.58 8.79
N TYR A 45 -10.90 4.45 8.24
CA TYR A 45 -9.99 3.55 7.54
C TYR A 45 -10.61 3.01 6.26
N ILE A 46 -9.77 2.63 5.31
CA ILE A 46 -10.14 1.93 4.08
C ILE A 46 -9.38 0.62 3.96
N LEU A 47 -10.05 -0.38 3.39
CA LEU A 47 -9.44 -1.64 2.95
C LEU A 47 -9.13 -1.50 1.45
N LEU A 48 -7.87 -1.68 1.10
CA LEU A 48 -7.38 -1.50 -0.27
C LEU A 48 -6.79 -2.80 -0.79
N ARG A 49 -7.21 -3.20 -1.98
CA ARG A 49 -6.51 -4.23 -2.76
C ARG A 49 -5.46 -3.56 -3.61
N VAL A 50 -4.20 -3.87 -3.35
CA VAL A 50 -3.05 -3.41 -4.15
C VAL A 50 -2.62 -4.55 -5.06
N LYS A 51 -2.54 -4.27 -6.35
CA LYS A 51 -2.16 -5.21 -7.40
C LYS A 51 -0.99 -4.64 -8.21
N VAL A 52 -0.12 -5.47 -8.73
CA VAL A 52 0.95 -5.01 -9.65
C VAL A 52 0.37 -4.84 -11.06
N LYS A 53 0.66 -3.70 -11.73
CA LYS A 53 0.09 -3.35 -13.06
C LYS A 53 0.26 -4.46 -14.11
N ASP A 54 1.41 -5.12 -14.12
CA ASP A 54 1.77 -6.14 -15.10
C ASP A 54 1.78 -7.57 -14.51
N GLY A 55 1.00 -7.83 -13.46
CA GLY A 55 0.99 -9.14 -12.79
C GLY A 55 -0.36 -9.56 -12.24
N ASP A 56 -0.45 -10.80 -11.78
CA ASP A 56 -1.62 -11.32 -11.06
C ASP A 56 -1.50 -11.16 -9.54
N ALA A 57 -0.28 -10.89 -9.06
CA ALA A 57 -0.01 -10.75 -7.64
C ALA A 57 -0.75 -9.52 -7.07
N GLN A 58 -1.49 -9.76 -5.99
CA GLN A 58 -2.24 -8.76 -5.26
C GLN A 58 -2.17 -9.01 -3.76
N LYS A 59 -2.35 -7.96 -2.97
CA LYS A 59 -2.46 -8.03 -1.51
C LYS A 59 -3.48 -7.01 -1.02
N ASP A 60 -4.14 -7.35 0.07
CA ASP A 60 -5.02 -6.43 0.76
C ASP A 60 -4.26 -5.72 1.87
N VAL A 61 -4.45 -4.41 1.97
CA VAL A 61 -3.80 -3.53 2.94
C VAL A 61 -4.81 -2.63 3.64
N VAL A 62 -4.54 -2.34 4.90
CA VAL A 62 -5.36 -1.46 5.75
C VAL A 62 -4.68 -0.11 5.87
N ARG A 63 -5.43 0.97 5.61
CA ARG A 63 -4.96 2.35 5.76
C ARG A 63 -5.95 3.16 6.58
N GLY A 64 -5.48 3.85 7.61
CA GLY A 64 -6.33 4.69 8.47
C GLY A 64 -5.55 5.84 9.10
N THR A 65 -6.18 7.01 9.24
CA THR A 65 -5.53 8.17 9.86
C THR A 65 -6.55 9.17 10.38
N LYS A 66 -6.24 9.84 11.49
CA LYS A 66 -7.06 10.90 12.10
C LYS A 66 -7.15 12.13 11.23
N SER A 67 -6.10 12.43 10.46
CA SER A 67 -6.06 13.63 9.63
C SER A 67 -7.06 13.58 8.47
N ALA A 68 -7.60 12.41 8.14
CA ALA A 68 -8.56 12.25 7.07
C ALA A 68 -10.00 12.49 7.56
N GLU A 69 -10.59 13.59 7.09
CA GLU A 69 -12.00 13.89 7.35
C GLU A 69 -12.94 12.87 6.66
N TYR A 70 -12.54 12.30 5.52
CA TYR A 70 -13.33 11.34 4.76
C TYR A 70 -12.47 10.17 4.25
N HIS A 71 -13.11 9.06 3.90
CA HIS A 71 -12.43 7.87 3.37
C HIS A 71 -11.71 8.14 2.05
N ASN A 72 -12.25 8.99 1.18
CA ASN A 72 -11.62 9.36 -0.09
C ASN A 72 -10.30 10.08 0.13
N HIS A 73 -10.17 10.92 1.15
CA HIS A 73 -8.89 11.59 1.44
C HIS A 73 -7.76 10.59 1.75
N ILE A 74 -8.09 9.45 2.38
CA ILE A 74 -7.12 8.38 2.61
C ILE A 74 -6.72 7.74 1.27
N PHE A 75 -7.70 7.45 0.42
CA PHE A 75 -7.46 6.86 -0.90
C PHE A 75 -6.64 7.78 -1.80
N GLU A 76 -7.01 9.05 -1.91
CA GLU A 76 -6.33 10.07 -2.72
C GLU A 76 -4.89 10.33 -2.26
N LYS A 77 -4.60 10.15 -0.97
CA LYS A 77 -3.23 10.22 -0.44
C LYS A 77 -2.41 8.98 -0.77
N VAL A 78 -3.01 7.79 -0.73
CA VAL A 78 -2.30 6.51 -0.86
C VAL A 78 -2.14 6.08 -2.32
N SER A 79 -3.16 6.30 -3.17
CA SER A 79 -3.15 5.91 -4.59
C SER A 79 -1.92 6.40 -5.35
N PRO A 80 -1.58 7.70 -5.37
CA PRO A 80 -0.45 8.18 -6.17
C PRO A 80 0.88 7.60 -5.69
N ALA A 81 1.04 7.36 -4.39
CA ALA A 81 2.25 6.74 -3.83
C ALA A 81 2.40 5.28 -4.29
N LEU A 82 1.31 4.52 -4.35
CA LEU A 82 1.30 3.14 -4.86
C LEU A 82 1.48 3.09 -6.38
N GLU A 83 0.86 4.03 -7.11
CA GLU A 83 0.98 4.13 -8.57
C GLU A 83 2.39 4.49 -9.01
N ALA A 84 3.08 5.35 -8.26
CA ALA A 84 4.50 5.67 -8.48
C ALA A 84 5.41 4.44 -8.30
N LEU A 85 4.98 3.45 -7.52
CA LEU A 85 5.66 2.16 -7.36
C LEU A 85 5.26 1.13 -8.44
N GLY A 86 4.45 1.52 -9.44
CA GLY A 86 3.99 0.64 -10.51
C GLY A 86 2.81 -0.26 -10.10
N MET A 87 2.04 0.14 -9.10
CA MET A 87 0.92 -0.65 -8.59
C MET A 87 -0.43 0.02 -8.88
N GLU A 88 -1.48 -0.78 -8.89
CA GLU A 88 -2.87 -0.35 -8.94
C GLU A 88 -3.50 -0.60 -7.58
N CYS A 89 -4.36 0.31 -7.14
CA CYS A 89 -5.09 0.14 -5.90
C CYS A 89 -6.60 0.26 -6.16
N LYS A 90 -7.36 -0.64 -5.52
CA LYS A 90 -8.81 -0.67 -5.56
C LYS A 90 -9.34 -0.62 -4.14
N CYS A 91 -10.21 0.35 -3.86
CA CYS A 91 -10.91 0.40 -2.58
C CYS A 91 -11.95 -0.73 -2.52
N LEU A 92 -11.84 -1.59 -1.52
CA LEU A 92 -12.80 -2.68 -1.24
C LEU A 92 -13.89 -2.26 -0.24
N GLY A 93 -13.80 -1.05 0.29
CA GLY A 93 -14.72 -0.49 1.28
C GLY A 93 -13.97 0.24 2.39
N GLY A 94 -14.71 0.69 3.41
CA GLY A 94 -14.09 1.25 4.60
C GLY A 94 -14.96 1.14 5.85
N GLY A 95 -14.51 1.82 6.89
CA GLY A 95 -15.19 1.92 8.18
C GLY A 95 -14.42 2.86 9.11
N LYS A 96 -14.47 2.58 10.41
CA LYS A 96 -13.74 3.26 11.46
C LYS A 96 -12.89 2.27 12.24
N ILE A 97 -11.75 2.77 12.72
CA ILE A 97 -10.89 2.10 13.67
C ILE A 97 -10.84 2.96 14.92
N GLU A 98 -11.09 2.33 16.06
CA GLU A 98 -10.77 2.87 17.38
C GLU A 98 -9.52 2.14 17.88
N HIS A 99 -8.41 2.87 17.97
CA HIS A 99 -7.14 2.35 18.42
C HIS A 99 -6.83 2.90 19.81
N ASN A 100 -6.87 2.05 20.82
CA ASN A 100 -6.48 2.39 22.17
C ASN A 100 -5.14 1.72 22.51
N ASN A 101 -4.07 2.50 22.41
CA ASN A 101 -2.71 2.04 22.73
C ASN A 101 -2.52 1.69 24.22
N LYS A 102 -3.24 2.37 25.12
CA LYS A 102 -3.09 2.16 26.57
C LYS A 102 -3.62 0.82 27.01
N ASP A 103 -4.81 0.47 26.53
CA ASP A 103 -5.46 -0.81 26.83
C ASP A 103 -5.08 -1.93 25.85
N LYS A 104 -4.23 -1.61 24.85
CA LYS A 104 -3.88 -2.47 23.73
C LYS A 104 -5.11 -3.06 23.03
N LYS A 105 -6.08 -2.21 22.71
CA LYS A 105 -7.33 -2.60 22.05
C LYS A 105 -7.50 -1.90 20.72
N ILE A 106 -7.93 -2.66 19.71
CA ILE A 106 -8.30 -2.12 18.41
C ILE A 106 -9.70 -2.63 18.07
N ARG A 107 -10.63 -1.71 17.83
CA ARG A 107 -12.01 -2.02 17.40
C ARG A 107 -12.24 -1.52 15.99
N VAL A 108 -12.63 -2.41 15.08
CA VAL A 108 -12.98 -2.11 13.69
C VAL A 108 -14.50 -2.15 13.53
N PHE A 109 -15.13 -1.08 13.04
CA PHE A 109 -16.59 -0.98 12.97
C PHE A 109 -17.08 0.03 11.93
N GLY A 110 -18.39 0.09 11.70
CA GLY A 110 -19.03 1.05 10.81
C GLY A 110 -18.72 0.85 9.32
N GLU A 111 -19.08 1.82 8.48
CA GLU A 111 -18.93 1.72 7.03
C GLU A 111 -18.42 3.03 6.41
N SER A 112 -17.96 2.96 5.17
CA SER A 112 -17.68 4.17 4.38
C SER A 112 -18.92 4.62 3.63
N THR A 113 -19.26 5.90 3.74
CA THR A 113 -20.32 6.51 2.92
C THR A 113 -19.99 6.49 1.43
N ALA A 114 -18.70 6.59 1.07
CA ALA A 114 -18.27 6.66 -0.33
C ALA A 114 -18.02 5.27 -0.94
N PHE A 115 -17.49 4.33 -0.16
CA PHE A 115 -17.03 3.03 -0.67
C PHE A 115 -17.83 1.83 -0.13
N GLY A 116 -18.82 2.08 0.73
CA GLY A 116 -19.54 1.04 1.45
C GLY A 116 -18.72 0.40 2.57
N LYS A 117 -19.28 -0.67 3.12
CA LYS A 117 -18.68 -1.43 4.21
C LYS A 117 -17.55 -2.33 3.70
N ALA A 118 -16.37 -2.21 4.30
CA ALA A 118 -15.26 -3.15 4.08
C ALA A 118 -15.53 -4.52 4.72
N ASP A 119 -14.84 -5.56 4.26
CA ASP A 119 -14.70 -6.79 5.03
C ASP A 119 -13.83 -6.53 6.28
N HIS A 120 -14.50 -6.33 7.42
CA HIS A 120 -13.83 -6.06 8.68
C HIS A 120 -13.06 -7.27 9.20
N SER A 121 -13.46 -8.48 8.84
CA SER A 121 -12.74 -9.69 9.24
C SER A 121 -11.34 -9.70 8.62
N VAL A 122 -11.25 -9.45 7.31
CA VAL A 122 -9.96 -9.33 6.60
C VAL A 122 -9.10 -8.21 7.19
N SER A 123 -9.73 -7.08 7.52
CA SER A 123 -9.02 -5.94 8.14
C SER A 123 -8.45 -6.31 9.52
N VAL A 124 -9.22 -7.04 10.34
CA VAL A 124 -8.78 -7.52 11.66
C VAL A 124 -7.66 -8.55 11.54
N GLU A 125 -7.71 -9.47 10.58
CA GLU A 125 -6.62 -10.42 10.37
C GLU A 125 -5.30 -9.70 10.06
N LYS A 126 -5.34 -8.69 9.19
CA LYS A 126 -4.17 -7.84 8.89
C LYS A 126 -3.70 -7.04 10.11
N LEU A 127 -4.63 -6.52 10.91
CA LEU A 127 -4.27 -5.82 12.14
C LEU A 127 -3.61 -6.77 13.14
N LYS A 128 -4.09 -8.00 13.30
CA LYS A 128 -3.53 -9.00 14.21
C LYS A 128 -2.10 -9.43 13.83
N THR A 129 -1.73 -9.41 12.55
CA THR A 129 -0.35 -9.74 12.16
C THR A 129 0.65 -8.65 12.57
N VAL A 130 0.20 -7.40 12.69
CA VAL A 130 1.05 -6.26 13.08
C VAL A 130 0.96 -5.96 14.58
N PHE A 131 -0.24 -6.08 15.15
CA PHE A 131 -0.58 -5.82 16.56
C PHE A 131 -0.89 -7.14 17.29
N GLY A 132 0.07 -8.07 17.26
CA GLY A 132 -0.12 -9.42 17.82
C GLY A 132 -0.37 -9.46 19.32
N ASP A 133 0.02 -8.41 20.06
CA ASP A 133 -0.21 -8.24 21.50
C ASP A 133 -1.48 -7.44 21.83
N TYR A 134 -2.28 -7.06 20.83
CA TYR A 134 -3.52 -6.29 21.02
C TYR A 134 -4.76 -7.19 20.94
N GLU A 135 -5.78 -6.81 21.68
CA GLU A 135 -7.14 -7.31 21.49
C GLU A 135 -7.76 -6.60 20.28
N VAL A 136 -7.70 -7.25 19.12
CA VAL A 136 -8.29 -6.74 17.87
C VAL A 136 -9.65 -7.39 17.62
N THR A 137 -10.70 -6.57 17.61
CA THR A 137 -12.09 -6.99 17.43
C THR A 137 -12.74 -6.24 16.26
N TRP A 138 -13.79 -6.83 15.68
CA TRP A 138 -14.66 -6.12 14.75
C TRP A 138 -16.13 -6.27 15.12
N SER A 139 -16.95 -5.34 14.66
CA SER A 139 -18.40 -5.38 14.80
C SER A 139 -19.09 -4.74 13.60
N ASP A 140 -20.29 -5.21 13.29
CA ASP A 140 -21.15 -4.59 12.27
C ASP A 140 -21.89 -3.34 12.76
N ASP A 141 -21.59 -2.92 13.98
CA ASP A 141 -22.22 -1.78 14.61
C ASP A 141 -21.80 -0.47 13.91
N LYS A 142 -22.74 0.46 13.77
CA LYS A 142 -22.52 1.77 13.12
C LYS A 142 -22.18 2.87 14.14
N LYS A 143 -22.17 2.57 15.44
CA LYS A 143 -22.10 3.54 16.54
C LYS A 143 -20.85 3.39 17.41
#